data_AF-A0A9E4ML26-F1
#
_entry.id   AF-A0A9E4ML26-F1
#
_cell.length_a   1.000
_cell.length_b   1.000
_cell.length_c   1.000
_cell.angle_alpha   90.00
_cell.angle_beta   90.00
_cell.angle_gamma   90.00
#
_symmetry.space_group_name_H-M   'P 1'
#
loop_
_entity.id
_entity.type
_entity.pdbx_description
1 polymer ?
#
loop_
_entity_poly.entity_id
_entity_poly.type
_entity_poly.pdbx_seq_one_letter_code
_entity_poly.pdbx_strand_id
1 'polypeptide(L)'
;MANVKRGIGDIQNEAIQKMSERFAVTWLGTSNPGKRFDENPSFDVYEFSADKKLDGKDRDYLWGSDSSIIEQASTVKALHDSLARRFGFNIKFEEFWSFWEAGFKGFERKSKVAGLRTNYPENDIKEGDSIVSPAWRKDRDTRPVYIEWTPKGKTDFPLRIIEYFPDKSNESVSKLFIGTDWTIIRDIIQYEYEGGLGVVEVGEEGEAEVKALPERKGRVNQPYIQLFFYQDSKEVEKNFQPLRAQLTIFLHGLTDNPQRTSARNRLITKTDINQFLNKIKAEFLPGNTPYSYRKGKKLISYYNSDQGYKFQTNFTTKTEAISLYKKMVSVQGDILDLTRLFVSTNEAEEQAYPSQLQTVNFLGQTEKLIAKRRTGTMRFHKATITFPSYGKTHILLKNILGAWIPGESLKSIT
;
A
#
# COMPACT_ATOMS: atom_id res chain seq x y z
N MET A 1 -24.87 -34.37 4.31
CA MET A 1 -23.86 -33.51 3.67
C MET A 1 -24.50 -32.89 2.44
N ALA A 2 -24.78 -31.59 2.46
CA ALA A 2 -25.46 -30.89 1.36
C ALA A 2 -24.40 -30.31 0.40
N ASN A 3 -24.36 -30.84 -0.82
CA ASN A 3 -23.54 -30.30 -1.91
C ASN A 3 -24.09 -28.94 -2.35
N VAL A 4 -23.40 -27.86 -2.00
CA VAL A 4 -23.71 -26.53 -2.54
C VAL A 4 -23.08 -26.43 -3.93
N LYS A 5 -23.82 -26.84 -4.97
CA LYS A 5 -23.49 -26.50 -6.35
C LYS A 5 -23.72 -24.99 -6.52
N ARG A 6 -22.64 -24.20 -6.63
CA ARG A 6 -22.74 -22.81 -7.10
C ARG A 6 -23.38 -22.81 -8.48
N GLY A 7 -24.43 -22.02 -8.66
CA GLY A 7 -25.12 -21.91 -9.93
C GLY A 7 -24.27 -21.14 -10.93
N ILE A 8 -24.34 -21.51 -12.21
CA ILE A 8 -23.71 -20.79 -13.32
C ILE A 8 -24.08 -19.28 -13.29
N GLY A 9 -25.26 -18.93 -12.78
CA GLY A 9 -25.70 -17.54 -12.60
C GLY A 9 -24.90 -16.74 -11.55
N ASP A 10 -24.39 -17.38 -10.50
CA ASP A 10 -23.64 -16.69 -9.45
C ASP A 10 -22.28 -16.21 -9.96
N ILE A 11 -21.66 -17.02 -10.82
CA ILE A 11 -20.35 -16.73 -11.44
C ILE A 11 -20.49 -15.62 -12.50
N GLN A 12 -21.58 -15.63 -13.27
CA GLN A 12 -21.87 -14.55 -14.24
C GLN A 12 -22.09 -13.21 -13.54
N ASN A 13 -22.80 -13.19 -12.41
CA ASN A 13 -23.04 -11.99 -11.63
C ASN A 13 -21.74 -11.43 -11.01
N GLU A 14 -20.86 -12.30 -10.51
CA GLU A 14 -19.55 -11.89 -9.99
C GLU A 14 -18.65 -11.30 -11.09
N ALA A 15 -18.69 -11.86 -12.30
CA ALA A 15 -17.97 -11.32 -13.45
C ALA A 15 -18.50 -9.94 -13.87
N ILE A 16 -19.82 -9.75 -13.91
CA ILE A 16 -20.47 -8.47 -14.22
C ILE A 16 -20.12 -7.40 -13.17
N GLN A 17 -20.11 -7.77 -11.88
CA GLN A 17 -19.75 -6.85 -10.81
C GLN A 17 -18.28 -6.41 -10.89
N LYS A 18 -17.35 -7.32 -11.18
CA LYS A 18 -15.93 -6.99 -11.36
C LYS A 18 -15.67 -6.15 -12.61
N MET A 19 -16.46 -6.34 -13.68
CA MET A 19 -16.43 -5.47 -14.85
C MET A 19 -16.89 -4.05 -14.46
N SER A 20 -18.04 -3.93 -13.79
CA SER A 20 -18.57 -2.66 -13.27
C SER A 20 -17.56 -1.89 -12.40
N GLU A 21 -16.91 -2.56 -11.45
CA GLU A 21 -15.93 -1.95 -10.55
C GLU A 21 -14.67 -1.45 -11.28
N ARG A 22 -14.25 -2.13 -12.36
CA ARG A 22 -13.13 -1.67 -13.20
C ARG A 22 -13.50 -0.49 -14.11
N PHE A 23 -14.75 -0.42 -14.59
CA PHE A 23 -15.23 0.68 -15.45
C PHE A 23 -15.72 1.92 -14.65
N ALA A 24 -15.95 1.79 -13.34
CA ALA A 24 -16.41 2.87 -12.47
C ALA A 24 -15.39 4.03 -12.29
N VAL A 25 -14.13 3.88 -12.72
CA VAL A 25 -13.13 4.97 -12.70
C VAL A 25 -13.40 6.02 -13.81
N THR A 26 -14.31 5.74 -14.73
CA THR A 26 -14.70 6.62 -15.85
C THR A 26 -16.16 7.08 -15.78
N TRP A 27 -16.71 7.30 -14.58
CA TRP A 27 -18.01 7.96 -14.43
C TRP A 27 -17.84 9.42 -14.02
N LEU A 28 -17.79 10.32 -15.01
CA LEU A 28 -17.94 11.76 -14.79
C LEU A 28 -19.43 12.03 -14.54
N GLY A 29 -19.81 12.03 -13.27
CA GLY A 29 -21.19 12.18 -12.82
C GLY A 29 -21.91 13.45 -13.29
N THR A 30 -23.17 13.51 -12.88
CA THR A 30 -24.28 14.42 -13.21
C THR A 30 -24.07 15.93 -12.94
N SER A 31 -22.84 16.40 -12.73
CA SER A 31 -22.55 17.79 -12.34
C SER A 31 -22.51 18.79 -13.50
N ASN A 32 -22.60 18.35 -14.76
CA ASN A 32 -22.67 19.21 -15.95
C ASN A 32 -23.44 18.51 -17.09
N PRO A 33 -24.77 18.65 -17.19
CA PRO A 33 -25.57 17.91 -18.17
C PRO A 33 -25.62 18.57 -19.57
N GLY A 34 -24.65 19.42 -19.91
CA GLY A 34 -24.82 20.39 -21.01
C GLY A 34 -23.78 20.38 -22.13
N LYS A 35 -22.75 19.54 -22.11
CA LYS A 35 -21.77 19.49 -23.22
C LYS A 35 -21.43 18.07 -23.60
N ARG A 36 -21.60 17.76 -24.89
CA ARG A 36 -21.10 16.51 -25.46
C ARG A 36 -19.57 16.61 -25.61
N PHE A 37 -18.86 15.48 -25.60
CA PHE A 37 -17.39 15.47 -25.58
C PHE A 37 -16.77 16.16 -26.82
N ASP A 38 -17.49 16.13 -27.94
CA ASP A 38 -17.22 16.77 -29.23
C ASP A 38 -17.36 18.30 -29.23
N GLU A 39 -17.88 18.91 -28.16
CA GLU A 39 -18.12 20.36 -28.05
C GLU A 39 -17.03 21.11 -27.27
N ASN A 40 -15.93 20.43 -26.91
CA ASN A 40 -14.76 21.05 -26.29
C ASN A 40 -13.69 21.37 -27.34
N PRO A 41 -13.36 22.66 -27.58
CA PRO A 41 -12.46 23.10 -28.66
C PRO A 41 -10.96 22.78 -28.41
N SER A 42 -10.64 21.78 -27.59
CA SER A 42 -9.27 21.41 -27.22
C SER A 42 -9.13 19.92 -26.92
N PHE A 43 -10.03 19.10 -27.47
CA PHE A 43 -10.12 17.68 -27.16
C PHE A 43 -10.22 16.89 -28.45
N ASP A 44 -9.08 16.40 -28.91
CA ASP A 44 -8.98 15.53 -30.08
C ASP A 44 -8.80 14.08 -29.65
N VAL A 45 -9.15 13.15 -30.53
CA VAL A 45 -8.92 11.70 -30.34
C VAL A 45 -8.10 11.19 -31.51
N TYR A 46 -6.97 10.55 -31.21
CA TYR A 46 -6.06 9.99 -32.20
C TYR A 46 -5.98 8.48 -32.05
N GLU A 47 -6.02 7.78 -33.18
CA GLU A 47 -5.66 6.37 -33.27
C GLU A 47 -4.13 6.26 -33.39
N PHE A 48 -3.52 5.52 -32.46
CA PHE A 48 -2.07 5.44 -32.31
C PHE A 48 -1.60 3.98 -32.27
N SER A 49 -0.42 3.74 -32.84
CA SER A 49 0.33 2.49 -32.69
C SER A 49 1.80 2.85 -32.54
N ALA A 50 2.45 2.26 -31.53
CA ALA A 50 3.83 2.52 -31.20
C ALA A 50 4.79 1.96 -32.26
N ASP A 51 4.45 0.80 -32.85
CA ASP A 51 5.10 0.24 -34.03
C ASP A 51 4.09 -0.56 -34.87
N LYS A 52 3.63 0.03 -35.99
CA LYS A 52 2.63 -0.57 -36.88
C LYS A 52 2.98 -1.97 -37.37
N LYS A 53 4.26 -2.34 -37.45
CA LYS A 53 4.67 -3.68 -37.89
C LYS A 53 4.57 -4.71 -36.78
N LEU A 54 4.87 -4.32 -35.54
CA LEU A 54 4.86 -5.21 -34.38
C LEU A 54 3.47 -5.31 -33.75
N ASP A 55 2.73 -4.21 -33.73
CA ASP A 55 1.41 -4.12 -33.09
C ASP A 55 0.29 -4.66 -33.99
N GLY A 56 0.57 -4.91 -35.28
CA GLY A 56 -0.38 -5.52 -36.22
C GLY A 56 -1.68 -4.72 -36.35
N LYS A 57 -2.78 -5.28 -35.81
CA LYS A 57 -4.12 -4.64 -35.80
C LYS A 57 -4.44 -3.93 -34.49
N ASP A 58 -3.60 -4.04 -33.47
CA ASP A 58 -3.84 -3.42 -32.17
C ASP A 58 -3.63 -1.91 -32.27
N ARG A 59 -4.55 -1.16 -31.69
CA ARG A 59 -4.61 0.30 -31.76
C ARG A 59 -4.93 0.85 -30.40
N ASP A 60 -4.11 1.79 -29.96
CA ASP A 60 -4.39 2.61 -28.81
C ASP A 60 -5.13 3.87 -29.25
N TYR A 61 -6.00 4.38 -28.38
CA TYR A 61 -6.67 5.66 -28.59
C TYR A 61 -6.12 6.65 -27.58
N LEU A 62 -5.62 7.77 -28.07
CA LEU A 62 -5.12 8.88 -27.26
C LEU A 62 -6.14 10.01 -27.32
N TRP A 63 -6.36 10.70 -26.20
CA TRP A 63 -7.36 11.77 -26.17
C TRP A 63 -6.92 12.94 -25.31
N GLY A 64 -7.34 14.15 -25.67
CA GLY A 64 -7.08 15.37 -24.91
C GLY A 64 -6.59 16.50 -25.80
N SER A 65 -5.90 17.48 -25.21
CA SER A 65 -5.21 18.53 -25.98
C SER A 65 -3.98 17.97 -26.67
N ASP A 66 -3.49 18.64 -27.72
CA ASP A 66 -2.27 18.24 -28.46
C ASP A 66 -1.10 17.91 -27.53
N SER A 67 -0.83 18.74 -26.53
CA SER A 67 0.24 18.50 -25.54
C SER A 67 0.01 17.22 -24.74
N SER A 68 -1.24 16.91 -24.38
CA SER A 68 -1.59 15.69 -23.66
C SER A 68 -1.47 14.45 -24.54
N ILE A 69 -1.88 14.55 -25.81
CA ILE A 69 -1.74 13.46 -26.78
C ILE A 69 -0.26 13.16 -27.04
N ILE A 70 0.60 14.17 -27.15
CA ILE A 70 2.05 14.01 -27.31
C ILE A 70 2.67 13.33 -26.08
N GLU A 71 2.26 13.73 -24.87
CA GLU A 71 2.74 13.12 -23.62
C GLU A 71 2.31 11.65 -23.51
N GLN A 72 1.05 11.35 -23.83
CA GLN A 72 0.53 9.98 -23.84
C GLN A 72 1.25 9.13 -24.90
N ALA A 73 1.40 9.61 -26.13
CA ALA A 73 2.11 8.90 -27.20
C ALA A 73 3.57 8.61 -26.81
N SER A 74 4.25 9.58 -26.21
CA SER A 74 5.65 9.42 -25.75
C SER A 74 5.76 8.40 -24.63
N THR A 75 4.81 8.42 -23.69
CA THR A 75 4.77 7.47 -22.56
C THR A 75 4.48 6.05 -23.05
N VAL A 76 3.49 5.88 -23.93
CA VAL A 76 3.15 4.58 -24.53
C VAL A 76 4.32 4.04 -25.33
N LYS A 77 5.00 4.87 -26.15
CA LYS A 77 6.19 4.45 -26.91
C LYS A 77 7.36 4.08 -26.01
N ALA A 78 7.62 4.85 -24.96
CA ALA A 78 8.70 4.58 -24.02
C ALA A 78 8.45 3.28 -23.23
N LEU A 79 7.21 3.02 -22.83
CA LEU A 79 6.81 1.75 -22.21
C LEU A 79 6.94 0.59 -23.19
N HIS A 80 6.44 0.77 -24.42
CA HIS A 80 6.57 -0.22 -25.50
C HIS A 80 8.04 -0.61 -25.73
N ASP A 81 8.93 0.36 -25.90
CA ASP A 81 10.36 0.11 -26.15
C ASP A 81 11.10 -0.48 -24.94
N SER A 82 10.79 -0.01 -23.73
CA SER A 82 11.44 -0.47 -22.51
C SER A 82 11.01 -1.87 -22.08
N LEU A 83 9.74 -2.22 -22.34
CA LEU A 83 9.21 -3.56 -22.12
C LEU A 83 9.63 -4.52 -23.23
N ALA A 84 9.64 -4.06 -24.49
CA ALA A 84 10.10 -4.83 -25.65
C ALA A 84 11.57 -5.28 -25.52
N ARG A 85 12.46 -4.39 -25.07
CA ARG A 85 13.88 -4.72 -24.84
C ARG A 85 14.14 -5.72 -23.72
N ARG A 86 13.18 -5.92 -22.80
CA ARG A 86 13.35 -6.78 -21.62
C ARG A 86 12.66 -8.14 -21.71
N PHE A 87 11.55 -8.24 -22.44
CA PHE A 87 10.68 -9.42 -22.34
C PHE A 87 10.49 -10.24 -23.62
N GLY A 88 10.85 -9.73 -24.81
CA GLY A 88 10.48 -10.39 -26.07
C GLY A 88 8.96 -10.36 -26.26
N PHE A 89 8.51 -10.09 -27.48
CA PHE A 89 7.08 -9.86 -27.73
C PHE A 89 6.26 -11.15 -27.52
N ASN A 90 5.25 -11.06 -26.64
CA ASN A 90 4.14 -11.99 -26.47
C ASN A 90 4.51 -13.44 -26.11
N ILE A 91 4.84 -13.69 -24.84
CA ILE A 91 4.73 -15.05 -24.28
C ILE A 91 3.26 -15.43 -24.35
N LYS A 92 2.92 -16.38 -25.22
CA LYS A 92 1.58 -16.95 -25.30
C LYS A 92 1.30 -17.75 -24.03
N PHE A 93 0.06 -17.71 -23.55
CA PHE A 93 -0.29 -18.40 -22.32
C PHE A 93 -0.02 -19.91 -22.39
N GLU A 94 -0.22 -20.56 -23.54
CA GLU A 94 0.08 -21.99 -23.73
C GLU A 94 1.58 -22.29 -23.58
N GLU A 95 2.42 -21.40 -24.10
CA GLU A 95 3.88 -21.54 -23.99
C GLU A 95 4.31 -21.40 -22.53
N PHE A 96 3.83 -20.35 -21.84
CA PHE A 96 4.03 -20.20 -20.41
C PHE A 96 3.54 -21.43 -19.64
N TRP A 97 2.31 -21.89 -19.92
CA TRP A 97 1.67 -22.97 -19.18
C TRP A 97 2.46 -24.27 -19.28
N SER A 98 2.96 -24.60 -20.48
CA SER A 98 3.79 -25.78 -20.70
C SER A 98 5.03 -25.81 -19.80
N PHE A 99 5.66 -24.65 -19.58
CA PHE A 99 6.79 -24.53 -18.67
C PHE A 99 6.36 -24.47 -17.20
N TRP A 100 5.24 -23.79 -16.90
CA TRP A 100 4.69 -23.63 -15.56
C TRP A 100 4.31 -24.99 -14.95
N GLU A 101 3.53 -25.80 -15.67
CA GLU A 101 3.10 -27.14 -15.26
C GLU A 101 4.29 -28.09 -15.14
N ALA A 102 5.27 -27.98 -16.04
CA ALA A 102 6.49 -28.79 -15.99
C ALA A 102 7.45 -28.38 -14.86
N GLY A 103 7.21 -27.25 -14.20
CA GLY A 103 8.09 -26.72 -13.15
C GLY A 103 9.38 -26.11 -13.69
N PHE A 104 9.38 -25.61 -14.92
CA PHE A 104 10.53 -24.98 -15.59
C PHE A 104 11.77 -25.89 -15.74
N LYS A 105 11.59 -27.22 -15.85
CA LYS A 105 12.67 -28.22 -15.99
C LYS A 105 13.70 -27.97 -17.10
N GLY A 106 13.38 -27.14 -18.09
CA GLY A 106 14.29 -26.79 -19.19
C GLY A 106 15.15 -25.54 -18.97
N PHE A 107 14.99 -24.83 -17.84
CA PHE A 107 15.69 -23.56 -17.59
C PHE A 107 16.88 -23.74 -16.65
N GLU A 108 18.08 -23.47 -17.17
CA GLU A 108 19.29 -23.45 -16.36
C GLU A 108 19.39 -22.18 -15.51
N ARG A 109 19.65 -22.35 -14.22
CA ARG A 109 19.94 -21.24 -13.31
C ARG A 109 21.36 -20.71 -13.54
N LYS A 110 21.50 -19.61 -14.28
CA LYS A 110 22.78 -18.88 -14.41
C LYS A 110 22.88 -17.75 -13.39
N SER A 111 23.40 -18.03 -12.19
CA SER A 111 23.70 -17.00 -11.19
C SER A 111 25.19 -16.97 -10.87
N LYS A 112 25.83 -15.81 -11.06
CA LYS A 112 27.23 -15.57 -10.64
C LYS A 112 27.35 -15.22 -9.14
N VAL A 113 26.22 -15.14 -8.44
CA VAL A 113 26.17 -14.76 -7.02
C VAL A 113 26.05 -16.03 -6.19
N ALA A 114 27.14 -16.41 -5.53
CA ALA A 114 27.18 -17.55 -4.63
C ALA A 114 26.11 -17.40 -3.54
N GLY A 115 25.34 -18.46 -3.30
CA GLY A 115 24.35 -18.50 -2.21
C GLY A 115 23.02 -17.77 -2.46
N LEU A 116 22.82 -17.11 -3.62
CA LEU A 116 21.51 -16.59 -3.97
C LEU A 116 20.52 -17.78 -4.03
N ARG A 117 19.29 -17.62 -3.56
CA ARG A 117 18.26 -18.67 -3.61
C ARG A 117 17.19 -18.29 -4.63
N THR A 118 16.68 -19.29 -5.34
CA THR A 118 15.47 -19.14 -6.15
C THR A 118 14.28 -19.55 -5.31
N ASN A 119 13.16 -18.85 -5.48
CA ASN A 119 11.89 -19.24 -4.88
C ASN A 119 11.24 -20.43 -5.62
N TYR A 120 11.83 -20.87 -6.72
CA TYR A 120 11.43 -22.01 -7.52
C TYR A 120 12.63 -22.95 -7.69
N PRO A 121 13.01 -23.72 -6.65
CA PRO A 121 14.14 -24.62 -6.75
C PRO A 121 13.77 -25.86 -7.59
N GLU A 122 14.70 -26.27 -8.46
CA GLU A 122 14.56 -27.48 -9.29
C GLU A 122 14.60 -28.76 -8.45
N ASN A 123 15.29 -28.71 -7.30
CA ASN A 123 15.49 -29.82 -6.38
C ASN A 123 15.18 -29.41 -4.94
N ASP A 124 14.84 -30.40 -4.13
CA ASP A 124 14.63 -30.29 -2.69
C ASP A 124 15.82 -29.57 -2.01
N ILE A 125 15.56 -28.47 -1.29
CA ILE A 125 16.58 -27.76 -0.53
C ILE A 125 16.59 -28.32 0.89
N LYS A 126 17.72 -28.87 1.35
CA LYS A 126 17.89 -29.23 2.76
C LYS A 126 18.27 -27.98 3.58
N GLU A 127 17.46 -27.67 4.58
CA GLU A 127 17.71 -26.66 5.62
C GLU A 127 17.74 -27.31 7.00
N GLY A 128 18.93 -27.66 7.49
CA GLY A 128 19.05 -28.42 8.73
C GLY A 128 18.37 -29.79 8.58
N ASP A 129 17.43 -30.10 9.48
CA ASP A 129 16.61 -31.33 9.43
C ASP A 129 15.36 -31.19 8.54
N SER A 130 15.09 -29.99 8.01
CA SER A 130 13.91 -29.70 7.20
C SER A 130 14.23 -29.76 5.71
N ILE A 131 13.32 -30.34 4.92
CA ILE A 131 13.38 -30.32 3.46
C ILE A 131 12.40 -29.24 2.97
N VAL A 132 12.94 -28.19 2.34
CA VAL A 132 12.17 -27.18 1.62
C VAL A 132 12.05 -27.63 0.16
N SER A 133 10.97 -28.37 -0.10
CA SER A 133 10.52 -28.72 -1.44
C SER A 133 9.27 -27.91 -1.79
N PRO A 134 9.12 -27.40 -3.02
CA PRO A 134 7.79 -27.16 -3.55
C PRO A 134 7.13 -28.53 -3.77
N ALA A 135 6.48 -29.05 -2.73
CA ALA A 135 5.93 -30.41 -2.67
C ALA A 135 5.00 -30.76 -3.86
N TRP A 136 4.39 -29.76 -4.49
CA TRP A 136 3.37 -29.86 -5.53
C TRP A 136 3.88 -30.02 -6.98
N ARG A 137 5.21 -30.00 -7.24
CA ARG A 137 5.75 -30.08 -8.63
C ARG A 137 6.50 -31.37 -8.96
N LYS A 138 6.75 -32.24 -7.97
CA LYS A 138 7.44 -33.53 -8.16
C LYS A 138 6.47 -34.60 -8.62
N ASP A 139 5.34 -34.72 -7.93
CA ASP A 139 4.27 -35.63 -8.29
C ASP A 139 3.50 -35.06 -9.50
N ARG A 140 3.08 -35.92 -10.43
CA ARG A 140 2.28 -35.53 -11.59
C ARG A 140 0.82 -35.30 -11.19
N ASP A 141 0.37 -35.93 -10.11
CA ASP A 141 -1.03 -35.90 -9.71
C ASP A 141 -1.41 -34.67 -8.89
N THR A 142 -0.43 -33.95 -8.35
CA THR A 142 -0.62 -32.72 -7.57
C THR A 142 -0.26 -31.43 -8.33
N ARG A 143 0.04 -31.54 -9.63
CA ARG A 143 0.36 -30.38 -10.48
C ARG A 143 -0.85 -29.49 -10.70
N PRO A 144 -0.64 -28.20 -11.01
CA PRO A 144 -1.73 -27.31 -11.32
C PRO A 144 -2.36 -27.69 -12.66
N VAL A 145 -3.65 -27.43 -12.79
CA VAL A 145 -4.43 -27.59 -14.02
C VAL A 145 -5.33 -26.37 -14.20
N TYR A 146 -5.75 -26.10 -15.43
CA TYR A 146 -6.78 -25.08 -15.68
C TYR A 146 -7.87 -25.61 -16.59
N ILE A 147 -9.06 -25.05 -16.45
CA ILE A 147 -10.19 -25.20 -17.35
C ILE A 147 -10.41 -23.84 -18.02
N GLU A 148 -10.48 -23.82 -19.35
CA GLU A 148 -10.80 -22.61 -20.10
C GLU A 148 -12.28 -22.53 -20.40
N TRP A 149 -12.88 -21.38 -20.08
CA TRP A 149 -14.29 -21.12 -20.30
C TRP A 149 -14.48 -20.38 -21.62
N THR A 150 -14.98 -21.07 -22.63
CA THR A 150 -15.29 -20.47 -23.94
C THR A 150 -16.73 -19.95 -23.95
N PRO A 151 -17.00 -18.69 -24.35
CA PRO A 151 -18.36 -18.18 -24.47
C PRO A 151 -19.12 -18.94 -25.56
N LYS A 152 -20.42 -19.18 -25.35
CA LYS A 152 -21.32 -19.70 -26.38
C LYS A 152 -21.66 -18.57 -27.38
N GLY A 153 -20.80 -18.35 -28.38
CA GLY A 153 -21.04 -17.37 -29.46
C GLY A 153 -19.75 -16.85 -30.10
N LYS A 154 -19.87 -16.07 -31.19
CA LYS A 154 -18.74 -15.30 -31.74
C LYS A 154 -18.52 -14.07 -30.87
N THR A 155 -17.42 -14.05 -30.12
CA THR A 155 -16.97 -12.87 -29.37
C THR A 155 -15.62 -12.43 -29.93
N ASP A 156 -15.55 -11.22 -30.47
CA ASP A 156 -14.30 -10.61 -31.00
C ASP A 156 -13.39 -10.04 -29.90
N PHE A 157 -13.55 -10.49 -28.65
CA PHE A 157 -12.79 -9.97 -27.51
C PHE A 157 -11.55 -10.84 -27.24
N PRO A 158 -10.34 -10.25 -27.12
CA PRO A 158 -9.08 -10.98 -26.90
C PRO A 158 -8.90 -11.43 -25.43
N LEU A 159 -9.99 -11.59 -24.68
CA LEU A 159 -9.98 -11.90 -23.26
C LEU A 159 -10.27 -13.38 -23.05
N ARG A 160 -9.46 -14.01 -22.21
CA ARG A 160 -9.62 -15.39 -21.78
C ARG A 160 -10.19 -15.43 -20.38
N ILE A 161 -10.92 -16.50 -20.11
CA ILE A 161 -11.46 -16.82 -18.79
C ILE A 161 -10.97 -18.23 -18.48
N ILE A 162 -10.14 -18.35 -17.45
CA ILE A 162 -9.69 -19.66 -16.98
C ILE A 162 -10.08 -19.85 -15.52
N GLU A 163 -10.39 -21.08 -15.17
CA GLU A 163 -10.45 -21.55 -13.80
C GLU A 163 -9.21 -22.37 -13.51
N TYR A 164 -8.38 -21.87 -12.60
CA TYR A 164 -7.10 -22.45 -12.22
C TYR A 164 -7.26 -23.29 -10.94
N PHE A 165 -6.71 -24.49 -10.97
CA PHE A 165 -6.64 -25.43 -9.86
C PHE A 165 -5.18 -25.56 -9.47
N PRO A 166 -4.77 -25.11 -8.27
CA PRO A 166 -3.38 -25.18 -7.82
C PRO A 166 -2.90 -26.64 -7.68
N ASP A 167 -3.82 -27.51 -7.28
CA ASP A 167 -3.62 -28.95 -7.11
C ASP A 167 -4.73 -29.70 -7.86
N LYS A 168 -4.34 -30.40 -8.93
CA LYS A 168 -5.21 -31.28 -9.72
C LYS A 168 -5.99 -32.29 -8.87
N SER A 169 -5.41 -32.78 -7.77
CA SER A 169 -6.02 -33.78 -6.90
C SER A 169 -7.10 -33.19 -5.99
N ASN A 170 -7.17 -31.86 -5.87
CA ASN A 170 -8.12 -31.15 -5.02
C ASN A 170 -9.04 -30.23 -5.83
N GLU A 171 -10.10 -30.82 -6.39
CA GLU A 171 -11.10 -30.11 -7.20
C GLU A 171 -11.93 -29.08 -6.40
N SER A 172 -11.84 -29.08 -5.06
CA SER A 172 -12.58 -28.12 -4.22
C SER A 172 -11.92 -26.73 -4.13
N VAL A 173 -10.67 -26.61 -4.58
CA VAL A 173 -9.88 -25.38 -4.50
C VAL A 173 -9.56 -24.89 -5.91
N SER A 174 -10.33 -23.91 -6.38
CA SER A 174 -10.14 -23.28 -7.68
C SER A 174 -10.15 -21.76 -7.61
N LYS A 175 -9.57 -21.11 -8.63
CA LYS A 175 -9.51 -19.66 -8.77
C LYS A 175 -9.81 -19.23 -10.20
N LEU A 176 -10.77 -18.32 -10.36
CA LEU A 176 -11.10 -17.74 -11.65
C LEU A 176 -10.16 -16.56 -11.99
N PHE A 177 -9.55 -16.62 -13.18
CA PHE A 177 -8.75 -15.54 -13.76
C PHE A 177 -9.37 -15.09 -15.09
N ILE A 178 -9.37 -13.78 -15.31
CA ILE A 178 -9.95 -13.15 -16.51
C ILE A 178 -9.00 -12.07 -17.01
N GLY A 179 -8.63 -12.13 -18.29
CA GLY A 179 -7.76 -11.13 -18.88
C GLY A 179 -7.12 -11.57 -20.20
N THR A 180 -6.14 -10.81 -20.65
CA THR A 180 -5.21 -11.23 -21.69
C THR A 180 -4.27 -12.32 -21.16
N ASP A 181 -3.58 -13.04 -22.06
CA ASP A 181 -2.56 -14.04 -21.70
C ASP A 181 -1.60 -13.52 -20.61
N TRP A 182 -1.02 -12.33 -20.80
CA TRP A 182 -0.11 -11.73 -19.83
C TRP A 182 -0.75 -11.45 -18.46
N THR A 183 -1.99 -10.98 -18.47
CA THR A 183 -2.72 -10.68 -17.23
C THR A 183 -2.94 -11.95 -16.42
N ILE A 184 -3.34 -13.02 -17.10
CA ILE A 184 -3.58 -14.32 -16.47
C ILE A 184 -2.27 -14.93 -15.97
N ILE A 185 -1.19 -14.88 -16.75
CA ILE A 185 0.15 -15.34 -16.33
C ILE A 185 0.58 -14.65 -15.03
N ARG A 186 0.49 -13.32 -15.01
CA ARG A 186 0.86 -12.51 -13.83
C ARG A 186 0.02 -12.90 -12.62
N ASP A 187 -1.28 -13.06 -12.79
CA ASP A 187 -2.20 -13.33 -11.69
C ASP A 187 -2.00 -14.76 -11.13
N ILE A 188 -1.67 -15.75 -11.97
CA ILE A 188 -1.24 -17.10 -11.52
C ILE A 188 0.04 -17.01 -10.70
N ILE A 189 1.08 -16.34 -11.23
CA ILE A 189 2.36 -16.20 -10.53
C ILE A 189 2.16 -15.51 -9.19
N GLN A 190 1.35 -14.45 -9.15
CA GLN A 190 1.05 -13.72 -7.93
C GLN A 190 0.30 -14.60 -6.93
N TYR A 191 -0.73 -15.33 -7.38
CA TYR A 191 -1.52 -16.23 -6.53
C TYR A 191 -0.64 -17.32 -5.89
N GLU A 192 0.27 -17.89 -6.66
CA GLU A 192 1.20 -18.94 -6.22
C GLU A 192 2.33 -18.40 -5.34
N TYR A 193 2.85 -17.22 -5.67
CA TYR A 193 3.86 -16.52 -4.87
C TYR A 193 3.31 -16.04 -3.52
N GLU A 194 2.05 -15.63 -3.48
CA GLU A 194 1.33 -15.30 -2.25
C GLU A 194 0.93 -16.55 -1.43
N GLY A 195 1.27 -17.76 -1.90
CA GLY A 195 1.06 -19.01 -1.18
C GLY A 195 -0.41 -19.46 -1.19
N GLY A 196 -1.05 -19.42 -2.37
CA GLY A 196 -2.43 -19.82 -2.64
C GLY A 196 -3.08 -20.67 -1.55
N LEU A 197 -4.03 -20.04 -0.82
CA LEU A 197 -4.92 -20.62 0.20
C LEU A 197 -4.29 -21.66 1.14
N GLY A 198 -4.13 -21.26 2.41
CA GLY A 198 -3.62 -22.08 3.50
C GLY A 198 -4.12 -23.53 3.49
N VAL A 199 -3.18 -24.45 3.70
CA VAL A 199 -3.42 -25.85 4.00
C VAL A 199 -4.53 -25.94 5.05
N VAL A 200 -5.64 -26.57 4.68
CA VAL A 200 -6.68 -26.98 5.62
C VAL A 200 -6.15 -28.21 6.34
N GLU A 201 -5.56 -28.04 7.51
CA GLU A 201 -5.42 -29.16 8.45
C GLU A 201 -6.78 -29.39 9.10
N VAL A 202 -7.41 -30.51 8.74
CA VAL A 202 -8.64 -30.98 9.37
C VAL A 202 -8.27 -31.57 10.72
N GLY A 203 -8.51 -30.82 11.80
CA GLY A 203 -8.50 -31.36 13.16
C GLY A 203 -9.73 -32.25 13.40
N GLU A 204 -9.56 -33.30 14.22
CA GLU A 204 -10.57 -34.36 14.46
C GLU A 204 -11.86 -33.91 15.17
N GLU A 205 -12.01 -32.64 15.55
CA GLU A 205 -13.21 -32.16 16.23
C GLU A 205 -13.74 -30.89 15.58
N GLY A 206 -14.43 -31.05 14.45
CA GLY A 206 -15.66 -30.31 14.05
C GLY A 206 -15.73 -28.78 14.03
N GLU A 207 -14.76 -28.03 14.53
CA GLU A 207 -14.76 -26.58 14.58
C GLU A 207 -13.70 -26.06 13.60
N ALA A 208 -14.19 -25.57 12.46
CA ALA A 208 -13.37 -24.89 11.47
C ALA A 208 -12.86 -23.56 12.05
N GLU A 209 -11.70 -23.59 12.70
CA GLU A 209 -11.00 -22.37 13.07
C GLU A 209 -10.41 -21.76 11.79
N VAL A 210 -11.14 -20.80 11.21
CA VAL A 210 -10.64 -19.98 10.10
C VAL A 210 -9.46 -19.18 10.63
N LYS A 211 -8.23 -19.71 10.48
CA LYS A 211 -7.03 -18.89 10.49
C LYS A 211 -7.09 -18.00 9.26
N ALA A 212 -7.81 -16.89 9.39
CA ALA A 212 -7.77 -15.80 8.46
C ALA A 212 -6.30 -15.54 8.13
N LEU A 213 -6.03 -15.41 6.83
CA LEU A 213 -4.82 -14.78 6.31
C LEU A 213 -4.42 -13.66 7.28
N PRO A 214 -3.13 -13.45 7.61
CA PRO A 214 -2.77 -12.11 8.04
C PRO A 214 -3.26 -11.21 6.91
N GLU A 215 -4.34 -10.46 7.15
CA GLU A 215 -4.73 -9.34 6.30
C GLU A 215 -3.41 -8.69 5.90
N ARG A 216 -3.17 -8.44 4.60
CA ARG A 216 -2.11 -7.51 4.18
C ARG A 216 -2.14 -6.41 5.24
N LYS A 217 -1.08 -6.24 6.08
CA LYS A 217 -1.04 -5.39 7.29
C LYS A 217 -1.32 -3.95 6.87
N GLY A 218 -2.57 -3.72 6.52
CA GLY A 218 -3.03 -2.75 5.58
C GLY A 218 -3.74 -1.78 6.44
N ARG A 219 -3.00 -0.73 6.78
CA ARG A 219 -3.43 0.47 7.49
C ARG A 219 -4.58 1.22 6.79
N VAL A 220 -5.23 0.57 5.82
CA VAL A 220 -6.38 1.03 5.08
C VAL A 220 -7.57 0.90 6.03
N ASN A 221 -8.10 2.05 6.43
CA ASN A 221 -9.27 2.19 7.29
C ASN A 221 -9.08 1.78 8.75
N GLN A 222 -7.90 2.05 9.32
CA GLN A 222 -7.68 1.95 10.77
C GLN A 222 -7.74 3.34 11.41
N PRO A 223 -8.46 3.50 12.54
CA PRO A 223 -8.46 4.76 13.25
C PRO A 223 -7.05 5.12 13.73
N TYR A 224 -6.74 6.41 13.71
CA TYR A 224 -5.42 6.90 14.10
C TYR A 224 -5.51 8.24 14.82
N ILE A 225 -4.50 8.51 15.65
CA ILE A 225 -4.32 9.78 16.34
C ILE A 225 -3.20 10.55 15.66
N GLN A 226 -3.43 11.82 15.36
CA GLN A 226 -2.43 12.74 14.86
C GLN A 226 -2.05 13.76 15.93
N LEU A 227 -0.76 13.79 16.26
CA LEU A 227 -0.14 14.77 17.15
C LEU A 227 0.51 15.86 16.30
N PHE A 228 0.16 17.11 16.58
CA PHE A 228 0.67 18.26 15.87
C PHE A 228 1.61 19.06 16.76
N PHE A 229 2.77 19.38 16.21
CA PHE A 229 3.78 20.20 16.85
C PHE A 229 4.08 21.41 15.99
N TYR A 230 4.26 22.56 16.64
CA TYR A 230 4.59 23.83 16.01
C TYR A 230 5.76 24.49 16.72
N GLN A 231 6.59 25.18 15.96
CA GLN A 231 7.57 26.11 16.51
C GLN A 231 6.88 27.42 16.92
N ASP A 232 7.29 27.98 18.06
CA ASP A 232 6.81 29.28 18.52
C ASP A 232 7.26 30.37 17.53
N SER A 233 6.35 31.26 17.12
CA SER A 233 6.66 32.32 16.15
C SER A 233 7.77 33.25 16.61
N LYS A 234 7.96 33.41 17.93
CA LYS A 234 9.04 34.21 18.52
C LYS A 234 10.43 33.58 18.34
N GLU A 235 10.48 32.25 18.17
CA GLU A 235 11.73 31.50 17.96
C GLU A 235 12.05 31.32 16.46
N VAL A 236 11.21 31.84 15.56
CA VAL A 236 11.42 31.70 14.12
C VAL A 236 12.35 32.82 13.65
N GLU A 237 13.44 32.43 13.00
CA GLU A 237 14.35 33.35 12.33
C GLU A 237 13.62 34.23 11.30
N LYS A 238 14.07 35.49 11.18
CA LYS A 238 13.50 36.47 10.23
C LYS A 238 13.51 35.89 8.81
N ASN A 239 12.37 36.01 8.11
CA ASN A 239 12.12 35.48 6.76
C ASN A 239 11.91 33.97 6.64
N PHE A 240 11.75 33.25 7.74
CA PHE A 240 11.38 31.84 7.70
C PHE A 240 9.95 31.57 8.17
N GLN A 241 9.38 30.46 7.70
CA GLN A 241 8.11 29.95 8.20
C GLN A 241 8.33 29.12 9.48
N PRO A 242 7.40 29.14 10.45
CA PRO A 242 7.46 28.27 11.62
C PRO A 242 7.51 26.79 11.22
N LEU A 243 8.36 26.01 11.89
CA LEU A 243 8.40 24.58 11.66
C LEU A 243 7.11 23.90 12.13
N ARG A 244 6.71 22.88 11.37
CA ARG A 244 5.55 22.03 11.65
C ARG A 244 5.99 20.57 11.65
N ALA A 245 5.40 19.78 12.52
CA ALA A 245 5.54 18.32 12.50
C ALA A 245 4.20 17.68 12.85
N GLN A 246 3.89 16.61 12.13
CA GLN A 246 2.71 15.80 12.35
C GLN A 246 3.16 14.36 12.53
N LEU A 247 2.78 13.78 13.66
CA LEU A 247 3.14 12.41 14.02
C LEU A 247 1.86 11.60 14.18
N THR A 248 1.83 10.42 13.58
CA THR A 248 0.63 9.59 13.53
C THR A 248 0.82 8.33 14.38
N ILE A 249 -0.14 8.05 15.24
CA ILE A 249 -0.24 6.83 16.05
C ILE A 249 -1.44 6.05 15.52
N PHE A 250 -1.19 4.91 14.89
CA PHE A 250 -2.27 4.01 14.47
C PHE A 250 -2.79 3.21 15.67
N LEU A 251 -4.11 3.11 15.80
CA LEU A 251 -4.75 2.45 16.93
C LEU A 251 -4.89 0.96 16.66
N HIS A 252 -3.91 0.17 17.10
CA HIS A 252 -3.89 -1.28 16.89
C HIS A 252 -4.92 -2.00 17.76
N GLY A 253 -5.49 -3.10 17.26
CA GLY A 253 -6.58 -3.80 17.93
C GLY A 253 -7.93 -3.09 17.89
N LEU A 254 -8.02 -1.92 17.23
CA LEU A 254 -9.23 -1.11 17.14
C LEU A 254 -9.63 -0.84 15.70
N THR A 255 -10.93 -0.86 15.43
CA THR A 255 -11.54 -0.48 14.16
C THR A 255 -12.67 0.52 14.38
N ASP A 256 -12.93 1.36 13.39
CA ASP A 256 -14.10 2.23 13.32
C ASP A 256 -15.20 1.67 12.43
N ASN A 257 -15.00 0.50 11.79
CA ASN A 257 -16.00 -0.15 10.95
C ASN A 257 -16.59 -1.39 11.65
N PRO A 258 -17.89 -1.41 12.00
CA PRO A 258 -18.53 -2.56 12.63
C PRO A 258 -18.36 -3.86 11.84
N GLN A 259 -18.36 -3.78 10.50
CA GLN A 259 -18.22 -4.94 9.60
C GLN A 259 -16.79 -5.52 9.55
N ARG A 260 -15.82 -4.85 10.18
CA ARG A 260 -14.42 -5.31 10.26
C ARG A 260 -14.02 -5.76 11.67
N THR A 261 -15.01 -5.95 12.55
CA THR A 261 -14.79 -6.53 13.87
C THR A 261 -14.38 -7.99 13.73
N SER A 262 -13.35 -8.41 14.46
CA SER A 262 -12.84 -9.79 14.45
C SER A 262 -12.25 -10.15 15.82
N ALA A 263 -11.79 -11.40 15.99
CA ALA A 263 -11.06 -11.81 17.19
C ALA A 263 -9.81 -10.94 17.48
N ARG A 264 -9.25 -10.26 16.47
CA ARG A 264 -8.04 -9.42 16.61
C ARG A 264 -8.33 -7.93 16.77
N ASN A 265 -9.49 -7.45 16.34
CA ASN A 265 -9.83 -6.02 16.35
C ASN A 265 -11.27 -5.81 16.82
N ARG A 266 -11.49 -4.91 17.78
CA ARG A 266 -12.82 -4.53 18.25
C ARG A 266 -13.20 -3.11 17.84
N LEU A 267 -14.50 -2.83 17.85
CA LEU A 267 -15.01 -1.48 17.58
C LEU A 267 -14.49 -0.49 18.64
N ILE A 268 -14.03 0.67 18.18
CA ILE A 268 -13.59 1.76 19.05
C ILE A 268 -14.78 2.39 19.78
N THR A 269 -14.63 2.59 21.08
CA THR A 269 -15.68 3.10 21.97
C THR A 269 -15.33 4.49 22.50
N LYS A 270 -16.33 5.18 23.07
CA LYS A 270 -16.13 6.46 23.78
C LYS A 270 -15.14 6.33 24.94
N THR A 271 -15.16 5.20 25.64
CA THR A 271 -14.25 4.91 26.75
C THR A 271 -12.81 4.88 26.26
N ASP A 272 -12.54 4.25 25.12
CA ASP A 272 -11.20 4.22 24.50
C ASP A 272 -10.71 5.61 24.17
N ILE A 273 -11.56 6.44 23.56
CA ILE A 273 -11.22 7.81 23.19
C ILE A 273 -10.87 8.64 24.43
N ASN A 274 -11.63 8.51 25.52
CA ASN A 274 -11.35 9.18 26.78
C ASN A 274 -10.04 8.69 27.42
N GLN A 275 -9.75 7.38 27.33
CA GLN A 275 -8.48 6.83 27.80
C GLN A 275 -7.30 7.38 27.00
N PHE A 276 -7.40 7.42 25.66
CA PHE A 276 -6.36 8.02 24.82
C PHE A 276 -6.18 9.51 25.12
N LEU A 277 -7.28 10.26 25.32
CA LEU A 277 -7.21 11.67 25.72
C LEU A 277 -6.44 11.86 27.03
N ASN A 278 -6.75 11.06 28.05
CA ASN A 278 -6.09 11.14 29.35
C ASN A 278 -4.60 10.79 29.26
N LYS A 279 -4.25 9.75 28.49
CA LYS A 279 -2.85 9.38 28.24
C LYS A 279 -2.10 10.46 27.46
N ILE A 280 -2.71 11.05 26.43
CA ILE A 280 -2.12 12.17 25.68
C ILE A 280 -1.87 13.36 26.61
N LYS A 281 -2.81 13.70 27.50
CA LYS A 281 -2.62 14.77 28.49
C LYS A 281 -1.47 14.44 29.44
N ALA A 282 -1.40 13.23 29.98
CA ALA A 282 -0.33 12.81 30.87
C ALA A 282 1.05 12.89 30.20
N GLU A 283 1.15 12.47 28.95
CA GLU A 283 2.44 12.36 28.26
C GLU A 283 2.90 13.64 27.59
N PHE A 284 1.98 14.38 26.95
CA PHE A 284 2.28 15.55 26.14
C PHE A 284 1.89 16.88 26.79
N LEU A 285 1.16 16.87 27.90
CA LEU A 285 0.84 18.03 28.73
C LEU A 285 1.11 17.81 30.24
N PRO A 286 2.30 17.29 30.64
CA PRO A 286 2.59 17.10 32.06
C PRO A 286 2.49 18.43 32.82
N GLY A 287 1.67 18.46 33.88
CA GLY A 287 1.44 19.69 34.65
C GLY A 287 0.89 20.85 33.80
N ASN A 288 0.12 20.56 32.75
CA ASN A 288 -0.42 21.53 31.79
C ASN A 288 0.65 22.27 30.96
N THR A 289 1.90 21.78 30.96
CA THR A 289 3.01 22.32 30.17
C THR A 289 3.17 21.54 28.87
N PRO A 290 3.17 22.19 27.69
CA PRO A 290 3.29 21.51 26.42
C PRO A 290 4.65 20.82 26.26
N TYR A 291 4.63 19.51 25.96
CA TYR A 291 5.84 18.78 25.64
C TYR A 291 6.54 19.40 24.43
N SER A 292 7.87 19.44 24.50
CA SER A 292 8.70 19.97 23.41
C SER A 292 9.88 19.07 23.12
N TYR A 293 10.33 19.09 21.87
CA TYR A 293 11.54 18.40 21.42
C TYR A 293 12.26 19.25 20.36
N ARG A 294 13.57 19.05 20.17
CA ARG A 294 14.31 19.74 19.10
C ARG A 294 14.32 18.91 17.83
N LYS A 295 13.71 19.47 16.78
CA LYS A 295 13.84 18.94 15.42
C LYS A 295 15.27 19.25 14.94
N GLY A 296 15.92 18.25 14.36
CA GLY A 296 17.29 18.37 13.87
C GLY A 296 17.50 17.81 12.47
N LYS A 297 18.74 17.45 12.16
CA LYS A 297 19.18 16.95 10.84
C LYS A 297 19.23 15.43 10.74
N LYS A 298 19.29 14.73 11.88
CA LYS A 298 19.38 13.25 11.97
C LYS A 298 18.00 12.63 11.79
N LEU A 299 17.87 11.74 10.82
CA LEU A 299 16.62 11.02 10.60
C LEU A 299 16.60 9.79 11.52
N ILE A 300 15.60 9.72 12.39
CA ILE A 300 15.41 8.56 13.27
C ILE A 300 14.07 7.95 12.95
N SER A 301 14.05 6.62 12.86
CA SER A 301 12.85 5.86 12.55
C SER A 301 12.67 4.70 13.51
N TYR A 302 11.42 4.37 13.78
CA TYR A 302 11.02 3.23 14.60
C TYR A 302 9.96 2.46 13.83
N TYR A 303 10.20 1.16 13.62
CA TYR A 303 9.29 0.30 12.89
C TYR A 303 8.99 -0.97 13.69
N ASN A 304 7.75 -1.07 14.17
CA ASN A 304 7.23 -2.28 14.79
C ASN A 304 5.94 -2.67 14.06
N SER A 305 6.07 -3.63 13.14
CA SER A 305 4.94 -4.09 12.34
C SER A 305 3.88 -4.84 13.16
N ASP A 306 4.25 -5.40 14.32
CA ASP A 306 3.38 -6.26 15.12
C ASP A 306 2.39 -5.42 15.92
N GLN A 307 2.86 -4.27 16.43
CA GLN A 307 2.03 -3.26 17.10
C GLN A 307 1.58 -2.11 16.16
N GLY A 308 1.87 -2.23 14.85
CA GLY A 308 1.45 -1.24 13.86
C GLY A 308 2.22 0.09 13.87
N TYR A 309 3.31 0.22 14.63
CA TYR A 309 4.11 1.44 14.71
C TYR A 309 5.02 1.64 13.50
N LYS A 310 4.98 2.85 12.93
CA LYS A 310 5.97 3.35 11.96
C LYS A 310 6.13 4.84 12.17
N PHE A 311 7.18 5.20 12.88
CA PHE A 311 7.53 6.59 13.13
C PHE A 311 8.79 6.93 12.36
N GLN A 312 8.84 8.14 11.82
CA GLN A 312 9.99 8.64 11.09
C GLN A 312 10.02 10.16 11.21
N THR A 313 11.01 10.67 11.95
CA THR A 313 11.11 12.11 12.26
C THR A 313 12.57 12.52 12.38
N ASN A 314 12.87 13.78 12.08
CA ASN A 314 14.23 14.31 12.27
C ASN A 314 14.41 14.87 13.68
N PHE A 315 15.56 14.58 14.30
CA PHE A 315 15.92 14.99 15.65
C PHE A 315 17.35 15.53 15.71
N THR A 316 17.67 16.25 16.78
CA THR A 316 19.04 16.68 17.06
C THR A 316 19.84 15.51 17.64
N THR A 317 19.23 14.76 18.55
CA THR A 317 19.86 13.64 19.24
C THR A 317 19.00 12.38 19.21
N LYS A 318 19.65 11.21 19.37
CA LYS A 318 18.96 9.92 19.54
C LYS A 318 18.12 9.89 20.81
N THR A 319 18.60 10.51 21.88
CA THR A 319 17.93 10.54 23.19
C THR A 319 16.58 11.25 23.12
N GLU A 320 16.49 12.37 22.40
CA GLU A 320 15.21 13.06 22.17
C GLU A 320 14.21 12.21 21.39
N ALA A 321 14.68 11.48 20.37
CA ALA A 321 13.84 10.57 19.62
C ALA A 321 13.29 9.43 20.49
N ILE A 322 14.15 8.83 21.32
CA ILE A 322 13.73 7.81 22.28
C ILE A 322 12.69 8.37 23.24
N SER A 323 12.89 9.59 23.77
CA SER A 323 11.93 10.25 24.65
C SER A 323 10.57 10.43 23.97
N LEU A 324 10.54 10.98 22.75
CA LEU A 324 9.29 11.21 22.02
C LEU A 324 8.61 9.89 21.64
N TYR A 325 9.35 8.92 21.10
CA TYR A 325 8.77 7.64 20.69
C TYR A 325 8.28 6.83 21.88
N LYS A 326 8.94 6.88 23.05
CA LYS A 326 8.46 6.27 24.29
C LYS A 326 7.10 6.85 24.70
N LYS A 327 6.93 8.16 24.61
CA LYS A 327 5.66 8.84 24.88
C LYS A 327 4.57 8.47 23.86
N MET A 328 4.94 8.31 22.59
CA MET A 328 3.98 7.93 21.55
C MET A 328 3.45 6.51 21.73
N VAL A 329 4.31 5.55 22.06
CA VAL A 329 3.87 4.16 22.30
C VAL A 329 3.11 4.03 23.62
N SER A 330 3.46 4.82 24.65
CA SER A 330 2.75 4.81 25.93
C SER A 330 1.32 5.33 25.84
N VAL A 331 0.96 6.11 24.81
CA VAL A 331 -0.44 6.47 24.51
C VAL A 331 -1.31 5.23 24.32
N GLN A 332 -0.78 4.14 23.76
CA GLN A 332 -1.52 2.87 23.68
C GLN A 332 -1.27 1.96 24.89
N GLY A 333 -0.28 2.26 25.72
CA GLY A 333 0.13 1.46 26.88
C GLY A 333 1.30 0.51 26.60
N ASP A 334 1.94 0.65 25.43
CA ASP A 334 3.07 -0.17 25.04
C ASP A 334 4.41 0.36 25.55
N ILE A 335 5.43 -0.50 25.52
CA ILE A 335 6.81 -0.16 25.85
C ILE A 335 7.63 -0.06 24.55
N LEU A 336 8.48 0.95 24.46
CA LEU A 336 9.33 1.17 23.28
C LEU A 336 10.43 0.11 23.18
N ASP A 337 10.43 -0.65 22.10
CA ASP A 337 11.51 -1.59 21.77
C ASP A 337 12.67 -0.86 21.07
N LEU A 338 13.78 -0.69 21.78
CA LEU A 338 14.96 0.01 21.25
C LEU A 338 15.68 -0.75 20.13
N THR A 339 15.46 -2.06 19.99
CA THR A 339 16.09 -2.88 18.95
C THR A 339 15.55 -2.56 17.55
N ARG A 340 14.36 -1.95 17.49
CA ARG A 340 13.65 -1.58 16.25
C ARG A 340 13.84 -0.11 15.86
N LEU A 341 14.79 0.57 16.50
CA LEU A 341 15.08 1.99 16.26
C LEU A 341 16.31 2.14 15.36
N PHE A 342 16.12 2.82 14.23
CA PHE A 342 17.14 3.05 13.22
C PHE A 342 17.52 4.53 13.16
N VAL A 343 18.82 4.80 13.04
CA VAL A 343 19.37 6.14 12.92
C VAL A 343 20.03 6.26 11.55
N SER A 344 19.65 7.27 10.80
CA SER A 344 20.22 7.61 9.49
C SER A 344 20.79 9.03 9.55
N THR A 345 22.10 9.13 9.29
CA THR A 345 22.88 10.37 9.31
C THR A 345 23.80 10.42 8.11
N ASN A 346 24.11 11.62 7.63
CA ASN A 346 25.13 11.83 6.62
C ASN A 346 26.47 12.07 7.30
N GLU A 347 27.56 11.53 6.74
CA GLU A 347 28.92 11.73 7.25
C GLU A 347 29.32 13.22 7.20
N ALA A 348 28.99 13.90 6.10
CA ALA A 348 29.19 15.34 5.93
C ALA A 348 27.87 16.13 6.14
N GLU A 349 27.33 16.10 7.36
CA GLU A 349 26.02 16.68 7.69
C GLU A 349 25.90 18.19 7.35
N GLU A 350 26.93 18.99 7.64
CA GLU A 350 26.93 20.44 7.35
C GLU A 350 27.04 20.76 5.86
N GLN A 351 27.62 19.88 5.04
CA GLN A 351 27.67 20.06 3.59
C GLN A 351 26.33 19.67 2.94
N ALA A 352 25.71 18.60 3.44
CA ALA A 352 24.41 18.14 2.94
C ALA A 352 23.26 19.06 3.35
N TYR A 353 23.33 19.62 4.56
CA TYR A 353 22.32 20.49 5.16
C TYR A 353 22.98 21.71 5.79
N PRO A 354 23.48 22.66 4.97
CA PRO A 354 24.15 23.85 5.48
C PRO A 354 23.18 24.71 6.29
N SER A 355 23.71 25.23 7.39
CA SER A 355 22.95 26.08 8.32
C SER A 355 22.70 27.49 7.75
N GLN A 356 23.56 27.95 6.83
CA GLN A 356 23.38 29.20 6.08
C GLN A 356 22.71 28.94 4.73
N LEU A 357 21.82 29.85 4.32
CA LEU A 357 21.17 29.79 3.01
C LEU A 357 22.23 29.98 1.92
N GLN A 358 22.32 29.01 1.01
CA GLN A 358 23.16 29.13 -0.17
C GLN A 358 22.48 30.03 -1.20
N THR A 359 23.24 30.94 -1.79
CA THR A 359 22.81 31.73 -2.95
C THR A 359 23.18 30.99 -4.23
N VAL A 360 22.23 30.91 -5.16
CA VAL A 360 22.44 30.38 -6.50
C VAL A 360 22.05 31.41 -7.54
N ASN A 361 22.75 31.43 -8.67
CA ASN A 361 22.32 32.20 -9.82
C ASN A 361 21.29 31.36 -10.60
N PHE A 362 20.04 31.80 -10.60
CA PHE A 362 18.94 31.16 -11.32
C PHE A 362 18.39 32.17 -12.32
N LEU A 363 18.48 31.85 -13.62
CA LEU A 363 18.01 32.71 -14.71
C LEU A 363 18.61 34.14 -14.68
N GLY A 364 19.87 34.29 -14.27
CA GLY A 364 20.55 35.58 -14.18
C GLY A 364 20.23 36.38 -12.92
N GLN A 365 19.37 35.85 -12.04
CA GLN A 365 19.03 36.45 -10.75
C GLN A 365 19.69 35.67 -9.61
N THR A 366 20.20 36.40 -8.61
CA THR A 366 20.78 35.78 -7.41
C THR A 366 19.66 35.46 -6.44
N GLU A 367 19.34 34.17 -6.32
CA GLU A 367 18.27 33.65 -5.47
C GLU A 367 18.82 32.90 -4.27
N LYS A 368 18.12 32.96 -3.12
CA LYS A 368 18.48 32.18 -1.93
C LYS A 368 17.73 30.85 -1.93
N LEU A 369 18.47 29.74 -1.88
CA LEU A 369 17.88 28.41 -1.75
C LEU A 369 17.20 28.24 -0.41
N ILE A 370 16.10 27.49 -0.41
CA ILE A 370 15.38 27.12 0.81
C ILE A 370 16.25 26.20 1.68
N ALA A 371 16.41 26.52 2.96
CA ALA A 371 17.13 25.67 3.90
C ALA A 371 16.43 24.30 4.07
N LYS A 372 17.18 23.22 3.80
CA LYS A 372 16.75 21.83 4.02
C LYS A 372 16.98 21.43 5.48
N ARG A 373 16.06 20.63 6.05
CA ARG A 373 16.15 20.07 7.42
C ARG A 373 16.48 21.11 8.51
N ARG A 374 15.80 22.25 8.46
CA ARG A 374 15.88 23.31 9.48
C ARG A 374 15.67 22.77 10.90
N THR A 375 16.49 23.28 11.81
CA THR A 375 16.47 22.95 13.24
C THR A 375 15.55 23.90 14.00
N GLY A 376 14.93 23.43 15.08
CA GLY A 376 14.13 24.29 15.95
C GLY A 376 13.36 23.51 17.01
N THR A 377 12.89 24.23 18.05
CA THR A 377 12.09 23.64 19.12
C THR A 377 10.65 23.47 18.64
N MET A 378 10.16 22.23 18.69
CA MET A 378 8.81 21.86 18.32
C MET A 378 8.00 21.69 19.60
N ARG A 379 6.92 22.45 19.78
CA ARG A 379 6.02 22.35 20.94
C ARG A 379 4.71 21.69 20.55
N PHE A 380 4.20 20.82 21.41
CA PHE A 380 2.90 20.18 21.22
C PHE A 380 1.78 21.24 21.18
N HIS A 381 0.87 21.12 20.22
CA HIS A 381 -0.16 22.14 19.96
C HIS A 381 -1.59 21.57 19.94
N LYS A 382 -1.79 20.43 19.29
CA LYS A 382 -3.09 19.76 19.24
C LYS A 382 -2.94 18.26 18.98
N ALA A 383 -3.93 17.51 19.41
CA ALA A 383 -4.14 16.12 19.01
C ALA A 383 -5.52 15.96 18.39
N THR A 384 -5.60 15.19 17.31
CA THR A 384 -6.85 14.81 16.66
C THR A 384 -6.92 13.31 16.51
N ILE A 385 -8.13 12.76 16.47
CA ILE A 385 -8.40 11.36 16.09
C ILE A 385 -9.16 11.37 14.77
N THR A 386 -8.81 10.45 13.88
CA THR A 386 -9.49 10.29 12.59
C THR A 386 -10.06 8.88 12.49
N PHE A 387 -11.30 8.82 12.01
CA PHE A 387 -12.05 7.62 11.70
C PHE A 387 -12.18 7.53 10.17
N PRO A 388 -11.26 6.83 9.48
CA PRO A 388 -11.22 6.85 8.03
C PRO A 388 -12.47 6.22 7.40
N SER A 389 -13.10 5.24 8.04
CA SER A 389 -14.31 4.59 7.53
C SER A 389 -15.50 5.56 7.41
N TYR A 390 -15.50 6.62 8.21
CA TYR A 390 -16.50 7.69 8.16
C TYR A 390 -15.97 8.99 7.56
N GLY A 391 -14.69 9.06 7.18
CA GLY A 391 -14.03 10.29 6.71
C GLY A 391 -14.02 11.43 7.74
N LYS A 392 -14.25 11.14 9.03
CA LYS A 392 -14.40 12.16 10.08
C LYS A 392 -13.14 12.30 10.92
N THR A 393 -12.77 13.54 11.24
CA THR A 393 -11.68 13.88 12.16
C THR A 393 -12.24 14.68 13.32
N HIS A 394 -11.94 14.23 14.54
CA HIS A 394 -12.35 14.88 15.78
C HIS A 394 -11.13 15.45 16.49
N ILE A 395 -11.29 16.62 17.09
CA ILE A 395 -10.26 17.21 17.94
C ILE A 395 -10.32 16.51 19.29
N LEU A 396 -9.23 15.89 19.72
CA LEU A 396 -9.11 15.36 21.07
C LEU A 396 -8.74 16.46 22.05
N LEU A 397 -7.76 17.28 21.67
CA LEU A 397 -7.13 18.25 22.55
C LEU A 397 -6.52 19.38 21.72
N LYS A 398 -6.78 20.63 22.08
CA LYS A 398 -6.20 21.78 21.40
C LYS A 398 -5.94 22.91 22.40
N ASN A 399 -4.87 23.66 22.17
CA ASN A 399 -4.65 24.92 22.86
C ASN A 399 -5.46 26.05 22.20
N ILE A 400 -6.29 26.73 22.99
CA ILE A 400 -7.04 27.92 22.59
C ILE A 400 -6.68 29.02 23.60
N LEU A 401 -6.01 30.08 23.14
CA LEU A 401 -5.67 31.26 23.95
C LEU A 401 -4.94 30.92 25.27
N GLY A 402 -4.08 29.88 25.27
CA GLY A 402 -3.34 29.46 26.45
C GLY A 402 -4.06 28.42 27.31
N ALA A 403 -5.34 28.15 27.07
CA ALA A 403 -6.09 27.09 27.73
C ALA A 403 -6.11 25.80 26.90
N TRP A 404 -5.91 24.65 27.54
CA TRP A 404 -6.01 23.35 26.90
C TRP A 404 -7.43 22.80 27.03
N ILE A 405 -8.16 22.79 25.91
CA ILE A 405 -9.57 22.44 25.88
C ILE A 405 -9.74 21.10 25.13
N PRO A 406 -10.47 20.12 25.72
CA PRO A 406 -10.94 18.95 24.98
C PRO A 406 -11.86 19.37 23.83
N GLY A 407 -11.80 18.72 22.67
CA GLY A 407 -12.68 19.10 21.56
C GLY A 407 -14.17 18.85 21.86
N GLU A 408 -15.03 19.82 21.53
CA GLU A 408 -16.49 19.77 21.76
C GLU A 408 -17.19 18.62 21.02
N SER A 409 -16.58 18.11 19.94
CA SER A 409 -17.16 17.11 19.04
C SER A 409 -17.30 15.69 19.61
N LEU A 410 -16.94 15.46 20.88
CA LEU A 410 -17.22 14.19 21.56
C LEU A 410 -18.66 14.11 22.08
N LYS A 411 -19.36 15.25 22.20
CA LYS A 411 -20.77 15.30 22.63
C LYS A 411 -21.76 14.80 21.56
N SER A 412 -21.39 14.88 20.27
CA SER A 412 -22.26 14.52 19.14
C SER A 412 -22.05 13.11 18.58
N ILE A 413 -21.21 12.29 19.23
CA ILE A 413 -21.05 10.85 18.91
C ILE A 413 -22.10 10.02 19.70
N THR A 414 -23.20 10.66 20.14
CA THR A 414 -24.37 9.99 20.76
C THR A 414 -25.19 9.23 19.74
#